data_AF-F3YCE8-F1
#
_entry.id   AF-F3YCE8-F1
#
_cell.length_a   1.000
_cell.length_b   1.000
_cell.length_c   1.000
_cell.angle_alpha   90.00
_cell.angle_beta   90.00
_cell.angle_gamma   90.00
#
_symmetry.space_group_name_H-M   'P 1'
#
loop_
_entity.id
_entity.type
_entity.pdbx_description
1 polymer ?
#
loop_
_entity_poly.entity_id
_entity_poly.type
_entity_poly.pdbx_seq_one_letter_code
_entity_poly.pdbx_strand_id
1 'polypeptide(L)'
;MDKEIILNLTCKGCSKDIIGRFLLNIRTDSKGNYRINIPFETLQLGNNEVELQSKETILDNKLNLFYNCPFCGVENIVSISVTDELKKVSRFM
;
A
#
# COMPACT_ATOMS: atom_id res chain seq x y z
N MET A 1 13.18 5.63 5.02
CA MET A 1 13.27 5.78 3.56
C MET A 1 12.02 5.13 3.01
N ASP A 2 11.26 5.88 2.22
CA ASP A 2 9.93 5.46 1.77
C ASP A 2 10.11 4.67 0.47
N LYS A 3 9.41 3.53 0.37
CA LYS A 3 9.50 2.65 -0.81
C LYS A 3 8.16 2.67 -1.53
N GLU A 4 8.18 3.05 -2.79
CA GLU A 4 7.00 2.94 -3.63
C GLU A 4 6.76 1.48 -4.05
N ILE A 5 5.52 1.03 -3.90
CA ILE A 5 5.01 -0.26 -4.37
C ILE A 5 4.00 0.04 -5.47
N ILE A 6 4.19 -0.58 -6.63
CA ILE A 6 3.29 -0.49 -7.77
C ILE A 6 2.66 -1.86 -7.99
N LEU A 7 1.33 -1.90 -8.08
CA LEU A 7 0.53 -3.11 -8.25
C LEU A 7 -0.38 -2.97 -9.47
N ASN A 8 -0.47 -4.01 -10.29
CA ASN A 8 -1.54 -4.12 -11.29
C ASN A 8 -2.79 -4.69 -10.60
N LEU A 9 -3.90 -3.96 -10.70
CA LEU A 9 -5.15 -4.25 -10.01
C LEU A 9 -6.28 -4.33 -11.02
N THR A 10 -7.22 -5.24 -10.78
CA THR A 10 -8.48 -5.29 -11.54
C THR A 10 -9.62 -4.95 -10.59
N CYS A 11 -10.41 -3.94 -10.94
CA CYS A 11 -11.54 -3.52 -10.10
C CYS A 11 -12.62 -4.61 -10.03
N LYS A 12 -13.05 -4.99 -8.83
CA LYS A 12 -14.12 -5.99 -8.64
C LYS A 12 -15.50 -5.52 -9.10
N GLY A 13 -15.72 -4.21 -9.20
CA GLY A 13 -17.00 -3.62 -9.59
C GLY A 13 -17.20 -3.51 -11.10
N CYS A 14 -16.15 -3.13 -11.85
CA CYS A 14 -16.25 -2.88 -13.29
C CYS A 14 -15.22 -3.64 -14.15
N SER A 15 -14.42 -4.51 -13.54
CA SER A 15 -13.39 -5.34 -14.20
C SER A 15 -12.35 -4.56 -15.01
N LYS A 16 -12.22 -3.25 -14.78
CA LYS A 16 -11.17 -2.43 -15.42
C LYS A 16 -9.84 -2.61 -14.71
N ASP A 17 -8.78 -2.60 -15.50
CA ASP A 17 -7.41 -2.62 -15.03
C ASP A 17 -6.96 -1.22 -14.59
N ILE A 18 -6.26 -1.18 -13.46
CA ILE A 18 -5.84 0.03 -12.74
C ILE A 18 -4.45 -0.24 -12.18
N ILE A 19 -3.62 0.81 -12.09
CA ILE A 19 -2.34 0.74 -11.42
C ILE A 19 -2.49 1.31 -10.01
N GLY A 20 -2.29 0.47 -8.99
CA GLY A 20 -2.26 0.90 -7.60
C GLY A 20 -0.86 1.30 -7.18
N ARG A 21 -0.70 2.50 -6.63
CA ARG A 21 0.56 3.01 -6.08
C ARG A 21 0.45 3.13 -4.57
N PHE A 22 1.44 2.66 -3.84
CA PHE A 22 1.49 2.72 -2.38
C PHE A 22 2.88 3.16 -1.92
N LEU A 23 2.95 4.23 -1.13
CA LEU A 23 4.19 4.58 -0.43
C LEU A 23 4.28 3.79 0.87
N LEU A 24 5.15 2.78 0.88
CA LEU A 24 5.44 1.98 2.05
C LEU A 24 6.47 2.69 2.92
N ASN A 25 6.03 3.10 4.11
CA ASN A 25 6.90 3.59 5.18
C ASN A 25 6.71 2.71 6.41
N ILE A 26 7.60 1.72 6.59
CA ILE A 26 7.55 0.83 7.76
C ILE A 26 8.43 1.40 8.87
N ARG A 27 7.88 1.46 10.09
CA ARG A 27 8.64 1.69 11.32
C ARG A 27 8.48 0.50 12.25
N THR A 28 9.51 0.22 13.02
CA THR A 28 9.45 -0.78 14.10
C THR A 28 9.21 -0.04 15.41
N ASP A 29 8.15 -0.39 16.15
CA ASP A 29 7.92 0.19 17.48
C ASP A 29 8.87 -0.40 18.53
N SER A 30 8.88 0.18 19.74
CA SER A 30 9.74 -0.26 20.84
C SER A 30 9.46 -1.70 21.32
N LYS A 31 8.34 -2.30 20.90
CA LYS A 31 7.97 -3.69 21.18
C LYS A 31 8.34 -4.63 20.02
N GLY A 32 8.98 -4.12 18.97
CA GLY A 32 9.39 -4.90 17.79
C GLY A 32 8.27 -5.08 16.74
N ASN A 33 7.13 -4.40 16.88
CA ASN A 33 6.04 -4.53 15.90
C ASN A 33 6.24 -3.61 14.71
N TYR A 34 5.95 -4.11 13.52
CA TYR A 34 5.95 -3.31 12.30
C TYR A 34 4.67 -2.48 12.18
N ARG A 35 4.83 -1.17 12.12
CA ARG A 35 3.76 -0.22 11.84
C ARG A 35 4.01 0.45 10.50
N ILE A 36 2.92 0.77 9.83
CA ILE A 36 2.95 1.58 8.62
C ILE A 36 2.71 3.01 9.04
N ASN A 37 3.67 3.87 8.73
CA ASN A 37 3.50 5.30 8.87
C ASN A 37 2.79 5.81 7.61
N ILE A 38 1.78 6.66 7.77
CA ILE A 38 1.17 7.34 6.63
C ILE A 38 2.23 8.33 6.09
N PRO A 39 2.69 8.18 4.84
CA PRO A 39 3.66 9.10 4.27
C PRO A 39 3.06 10.50 4.15
N PHE A 40 3.87 11.52 4.42
CA PHE A 40 3.48 12.93 4.24
C PHE A 40 3.55 13.36 2.77
N GLU A 41 4.19 12.56 1.93
CA GLU A 41 4.33 12.83 0.50
C GLU A 41 3.10 12.37 -0.26
N THR A 42 2.55 13.25 -1.09
CA THR A 42 1.50 12.91 -2.05
C THR A 42 2.11 12.25 -3.28
N LEU A 43 1.63 11.06 -3.63
CA LEU A 43 1.96 10.40 -4.90
C LEU A 43 1.49 11.25 -6.09
N GLN A 44 2.36 11.42 -7.09
CA GLN A 44 1.91 11.88 -8.41
C GLN A 44 1.25 10.70 -9.12
N LEU A 45 -0.06 10.81 -9.37
CA LEU A 45 -0.88 9.78 -10.01
C LEU A 45 -1.21 10.17 -11.45
N GLY A 46 -1.08 9.22 -12.37
CA GLY A 46 -1.63 9.33 -13.74
C GLY A 46 -3.13 9.04 -13.82
N ASN A 47 -3.70 9.18 -15.02
CA ASN A 47 -5.15 9.04 -15.26
C ASN A 47 -5.75 7.66 -14.94
N ASN A 48 -4.94 6.61 -14.95
CA ASN A 48 -5.34 5.22 -14.63
C ASN A 48 -4.66 4.70 -13.36
N GLU A 49 -4.09 5.61 -12.57
CA GLU A 49 -3.41 5.26 -11.33
C GLU A 49 -4.27 5.66 -10.13
N VAL A 50 -4.18 4.89 -9.06
CA VAL A 50 -4.87 5.17 -7.80
C VAL A 50 -3.89 5.03 -6.64
N GLU A 51 -4.00 5.95 -5.69
CA GLU A 51 -3.30 5.81 -4.41
C GLU A 51 -3.99 4.74 -3.58
N LEU A 52 -3.20 3.76 -3.17
CA LEU A 52 -3.58 2.74 -2.21
C LEU A 52 -3.41 3.31 -0.81
N GLN A 53 -4.33 2.97 0.09
CA GLN A 53 -4.29 3.41 1.48
C GLN A 53 -4.27 2.21 2.41
N SER A 54 -3.62 2.32 3.58
CA SER A 54 -3.66 1.29 4.61
C SER A 54 -4.28 1.86 5.89
N LYS A 55 -5.11 1.06 6.57
CA LYS A 55 -5.75 1.42 7.85
C LYS A 55 -4.96 0.96 9.08
N GLU A 56 -3.64 0.77 8.91
CA GLU A 56 -2.68 0.53 9.97
C GLU A 56 -2.72 -0.89 10.56
N THR A 57 -1.83 -1.74 10.05
CA THR A 57 -0.95 -2.71 10.75
C THR A 57 -0.60 -3.84 9.77
N ILE A 58 0.66 -4.28 9.76
CA ILE A 58 1.05 -5.51 9.05
C ILE A 58 0.69 -6.69 9.97
N LEU A 59 -0.33 -7.45 9.61
CA LEU A 59 -0.77 -8.64 10.37
C LEU A 59 -0.32 -9.90 9.64
N ASP A 60 0.34 -10.83 10.32
CA ASP A 60 0.82 -12.09 9.72
C ASP A 60 1.63 -11.91 8.42
N ASN A 61 2.50 -10.91 8.36
CA ASN A 61 3.24 -10.52 7.16
C ASN A 61 2.33 -10.16 5.96
N LYS A 62 1.10 -9.73 6.21
CA LYS A 62 0.18 -9.24 5.17
C LYS A 62 -0.15 -7.78 5.42
N LEU A 63 -0.21 -7.04 4.32
CA LEU A 63 -0.60 -5.65 4.28
C LEU A 63 -1.88 -5.54 3.45
N ASN A 64 -2.95 -5.09 4.11
CA ASN A 64 -4.22 -4.77 3.46
C ASN A 64 -4.21 -3.32 3.00
N LEU A 65 -4.45 -3.15 1.71
CA LEU A 65 -4.53 -1.87 1.03
C LEU A 65 -5.92 -1.69 0.44
N PHE A 66 -6.41 -0.45 0.48
CA PHE A 66 -7.73 -0.05 0.06
C PHE A 66 -7.62 1.00 -1.03
N TYR A 67 -8.56 1.00 -1.97
CA TYR A 67 -8.70 2.07 -2.95
C TYR A 67 -10.13 2.18 -3.46
N ASN A 68 -10.52 3.39 -3.87
CA ASN A 68 -11.75 3.60 -4.60
C ASN A 68 -11.47 3.55 -6.09
N CYS A 69 -12.25 2.77 -6.83
CA CYS A 69 -12.09 2.68 -8.28
C CYS A 69 -12.43 4.03 -8.94
N PRO A 70 -11.52 4.64 -9.73
CA PRO A 70 -11.77 5.92 -10.36
C PRO A 70 -12.89 5.87 -11.42
N PHE A 71 -13.24 4.67 -11.90
CA PHE A 71 -14.25 4.50 -12.94
C PHE A 71 -15.67 4.24 -12.41
N CYS A 72 -15.82 3.53 -11.29
CA CYS A 72 -17.13 3.13 -10.77
C CYS A 72 -17.37 3.53 -9.30
N GLY A 73 -16.37 4.12 -8.64
CA GLY A 73 -16.46 4.55 -7.23
C GLY A 73 -16.45 3.42 -6.20
N VAL A 74 -16.46 2.16 -6.61
CA VAL A 74 -16.47 1.01 -5.70
C VAL A 74 -15.16 0.90 -4.92
N GLU A 75 -15.25 0.77 -3.59
CA GLU A 75 -14.12 0.46 -2.72
C GLU A 75 -13.63 -0.98 -2.98
N ASN A 76 -12.33 -1.14 -3.14
CA ASN A 76 -11.67 -2.40 -3.35
C ASN A 76 -10.58 -2.60 -2.28
N ILE A 77 -10.34 -3.87 -1.96
CA ILE A 77 -9.28 -4.30 -1.04
C ILE A 77 -8.32 -5.24 -1.76
N VAL A 78 -7.02 -5.01 -1.57
CA VAL A 78 -5.93 -5.87 -2.02
C VAL A 78 -5.03 -6.19 -0.83
N SER A 79 -4.67 -7.46 -0.69
CA SER A 79 -3.74 -7.92 0.34
C SER A 79 -2.42 -8.29 -0.32
N ILE A 80 -1.32 -7.70 0.12
CA ILE A 80 0.03 -8.05 -0.33
C ILE A 80 0.82 -8.70 0.80
N SER A 81 1.66 -9.68 0.45
CA SER A 81 2.61 -10.28 1.40
C SER A 81 3.82 -9.37 1.57
N VAL A 82 4.10 -8.97 2.80
CA VAL A 82 5.26 -8.17 3.19
C VAL A 82 6.44 -9.13 3.40
N THR A 83 7.29 -9.25 2.38
CA THR A 83 8.52 -10.05 2.44
C THR A 83 9.57 -9.39 3.34
N ASP A 84 10.58 -10.15 3.76
CA ASP A 84 11.68 -9.60 4.57
C ASP A 84 12.49 -8.53 3.82
N GLU A 85 12.48 -8.54 2.48
CA GLU A 85 13.06 -7.47 1.67
C GLU A 85 12.29 -6.14 1.82
N LEU A 86 10.96 -6.20 1.92
CA LEU A 86 10.15 -5.01 2.21
C LEU A 86 10.35 -4.53 3.65
N LYS A 87 10.63 -5.43 4.59
CA LYS A 87 10.97 -5.10 5.99
C LYS A 87 12.38 -4.54 6.17
N LYS A 88 13.37 -5.00 5.38
CA LYS A 88 14.78 -4.57 5.49
C LYS A 88 14.98 -3.07 5.26
N VAL A 89 14.06 -2.41 4.55
CA VAL A 89 14.11 -0.97 4.26
C VAL A 89 13.96 -0.11 5.54
N SER A 90 13.47 -0.68 6.66
CA SER A 90 13.34 0.03 7.94
C SER A 90 14.52 -0.18 8.90
N ARG A 91 15.57 -0.90 8.50
CA ARG A 91 16.71 -1.27 9.39
C ARG A 91 17.98 -0.48 9.06
N PHE A 92 17.92 0.84 9.11
CA PHE A 92 19.12 1.68 9.26
C PHE A 92 18.80 2.93 10.08
N MET A 93 18.90 2.80 11.41
CA MET A 93 19.60 3.71 12.32
C MET A 93 19.66 3.06 13.70
#